data_AF-A0A7C4ZUP4-F1
#
_entry.id   AF-A0A7C4ZUP4-F1
#
_cell.length_a   1.000
_cell.length_b   1.000
_cell.length_c   1.000
_cell.angle_alpha   90.00
_cell.angle_beta   90.00
_cell.angle_gamma   90.00
#
_symmetry.space_group_name_H-M   'P 1'
#
loop_
_entity.id
_entity.type
_entity.pdbx_description
1 polymer ?
#
loop_
_entity_poly.entity_id
_entity_poly.type
_entity_poly.pdbx_seq_one_letter_code
_entity_poly.pdbx_strand_id
1 'polypeptide(L)'
;MKRTLRMKCPSCGHWNRFPVNKLFVEQLSPEPKVKITIPMYKPIKVTECGKCGRIVAEPRELIRITKKPRLTKTTREFSMSCNR
;
A
#
# COMPACT_ATOMS: atom_id res chain seq x y z
N MET A 1 0.55 -6.22 -18.35
CA MET A 1 0.41 -4.80 -18.72
C MET A 1 1.38 -3.96 -17.89
N LYS A 2 2.28 -3.20 -18.52
CA LYS A 2 3.18 -2.27 -17.82
C LYS A 2 2.37 -1.08 -17.32
N ARG A 3 2.50 -0.73 -16.04
CA ARG A 3 1.82 0.40 -15.39
C ARG A 3 2.86 1.22 -14.61
N THR A 4 2.62 2.51 -14.42
CA THR A 4 3.43 3.34 -13.51
C THR A 4 2.69 3.49 -12.19
N LEU A 5 3.32 3.12 -11.08
CA LEU A 5 2.77 3.27 -9.73
C LEU A 5 3.38 4.52 -9.09
N ARG A 6 2.52 5.29 -8.39
CA ARG A 6 2.94 6.40 -7.54
C ARG A 6 2.92 5.93 -6.10
N MET A 7 4.06 5.96 -5.44
CA MET A 7 4.16 5.66 -4.01
C MET A 7 4.99 6.71 -3.29
N LYS A 8 4.61 6.95 -2.05
CA LYS A 8 5.31 7.86 -1.15
C LYS A 8 6.50 7.12 -0.55
N CYS A 9 7.69 7.72 -0.60
CA CYS A 9 8.86 7.19 0.09
C CYS A 9 8.58 7.16 1.60
N PRO A 10 8.77 6.02 2.28
CA PRO A 10 8.56 5.93 3.72
C PRO A 10 9.56 6.79 4.51
N SER A 11 10.75 7.03 3.96
CA SER A 11 11.80 7.80 4.66
C SER A 11 11.67 9.31 4.53
N CYS A 12 11.44 9.84 3.32
CA CYS A 12 11.47 11.29 3.09
C CYS A 12 10.11 11.88 2.66
N GLY A 13 9.09 11.04 2.49
CA GLY A 13 7.76 11.46 2.09
C GLY A 13 7.65 11.96 0.64
N HIS A 14 8.70 11.87 -0.17
CA HIS A 14 8.67 12.24 -1.58
C HIS A 14 7.83 11.25 -2.41
N TRP A 15 7.12 11.75 -3.41
CA TRP A 15 6.33 10.92 -4.32
C TRP A 15 7.18 10.40 -5.46
N ASN A 16 7.46 9.09 -5.45
CA ASN A 16 8.19 8.45 -6.53
C ASN A 16 7.24 7.81 -7.54
N ARG A 17 7.66 7.79 -8.80
CA ARG A 17 7.01 7.09 -9.90
C ARG A 17 7.91 5.96 -10.35
N PHE A 18 7.40 4.73 -10.39
CA PHE A 18 8.18 3.59 -10.86
C PHE A 18 7.35 2.62 -11.71
N PRO A 19 7.98 1.92 -12.65
CA PRO A 19 7.30 0.95 -13.50
C PRO A 19 7.03 -0.35 -12.73
N VAL A 20 5.77 -0.78 -12.76
CA VAL A 20 5.28 -2.02 -12.16
C VAL A 20 4.56 -2.87 -13.20
N ASN A 21 4.59 -4.19 -13.00
CA ASN A 21 3.74 -5.12 -13.69
C ASN A 21 2.53 -5.43 -12.80
N LYS A 22 1.33 -5.20 -13.33
CA LYS A 22 0.09 -5.63 -12.69
C LYS A 22 -0.15 -7.11 -13.01
N LEU A 23 -0.29 -7.92 -11.98
CA LEU A 23 -0.62 -9.34 -12.01
C LEU A 23 -2.02 -9.52 -11.39
N PHE A 24 -2.79 -10.48 -11.88
CA PHE A 24 -4.05 -10.89 -11.25
C PHE A 24 -3.82 -12.27 -10.65
N VAL A 25 -4.01 -12.39 -9.35
CA VAL A 25 -3.92 -13.67 -8.64
C VAL A 25 -5.33 -14.11 -8.30
N GLU A 26 -5.65 -15.33 -8.70
CA GLU A 26 -6.92 -15.97 -8.35
C GLU A 26 -6.90 -16.35 -6.88
N GLN A 27 -7.93 -15.93 -6.15
CA GLN A 27 -8.15 -16.33 -4.78
C GLN A 27 -9.30 -17.34 -4.75
N LEU A 28 -9.14 -18.40 -3.97
CA LEU A 28 -10.21 -19.37 -3.72
C LEU A 28 -11.36 -18.66 -3.00
N SER A 29 -12.52 -18.66 -3.65
CA SER A 29 -13.78 -18.17 -3.08
C SER A 29 -14.49 -19.33 -2.39
N PRO A 30 -15.17 -19.09 -1.24
CA PRO A 30 -16.04 -20.09 -0.63
C PRO A 30 -17.23 -20.46 -1.54
N GLU A 31 -17.59 -19.58 -2.49
CA GLU A 31 -18.63 -19.85 -3.48
C GLU A 31 -18.02 -20.23 -4.83
N PRO A 32 -18.33 -21.43 -5.38
CA PRO A 32 -17.67 -21.97 -6.58
C PRO A 32 -18.03 -21.21 -7.87
N LYS A 33 -19.09 -20.41 -7.87
CA LYS A 33 -19.53 -19.64 -9.05
C LYS A 33 -18.83 -18.27 -9.15
N VAL A 34 -18.15 -17.81 -8.12
CA VAL A 34 -17.54 -16.47 -8.08
C VAL A 34 -16.02 -16.61 -8.12
N LYS A 35 -15.40 -16.15 -9.23
CA LYS A 35 -13.94 -16.03 -9.33
C LYS A 35 -13.49 -14.68 -8.77
N ILE A 36 -12.78 -14.70 -7.65
CA ILE A 36 -12.21 -13.50 -7.04
C ILE A 36 -10.78 -13.33 -7.55
N THR A 37 -10.53 -12.28 -8.33
CA THR A 37 -9.18 -11.93 -8.79
C THR A 37 -8.65 -10.72 -8.03
N ILE A 38 -7.54 -10.88 -7.32
CA ILE A 38 -6.88 -9.77 -6.62
C ILE A 38 -5.79 -9.17 -7.53
N PRO A 39 -5.80 -7.86 -7.77
CA PRO A 39 -4.70 -7.19 -8.46
C PRO A 39 -3.48 -7.08 -7.53
N MET A 40 -2.35 -7.64 -7.94
CA MET A 40 -1.05 -7.51 -7.30
C MET A 40 -0.11 -6.72 -8.20
N TYR A 41 0.85 -5.99 -7.62
CA TYR A 41 1.82 -5.20 -8.37
C TYR A 41 3.24 -5.68 -8.06
N LYS A 42 3.99 -6.03 -9.10
CA LYS A 42 5.40 -6.44 -9.02
C LYS A 42 6.29 -5.35 -9.63
N PRO A 43 7.22 -4.74 -8.88
CA PRO A 43 8.21 -3.82 -9.44
C PRO A 43 9.07 -4.51 -10.51
N ILE A 44 9.35 -3.82 -11.61
CA ILE A 44 10.19 -4.36 -12.70
C ILE A 44 11.67 -4.30 -12.34
N LYS A 45 12.07 -3.25 -11.61
CA LYS A 45 13.45 -2.98 -11.20
C LYS A 45 13.44 -2.57 -9.74
N VAL A 46 14.59 -2.72 -9.06
CA VAL A 46 14.83 -2.04 -7.80
C VAL A 46 14.76 -0.54 -8.09
N THR A 47 13.88 0.18 -7.40
CA THR A 47 13.75 1.63 -7.59
C THR A 47 14.10 2.37 -6.31
N GLU A 48 15.04 3.29 -6.44
CA GLU A 48 15.46 4.20 -5.40
C GLU A 48 14.61 5.47 -5.41
N CYS A 49 14.55 6.14 -4.26
CA CYS A 49 13.92 7.43 -4.18
C CYS A 49 14.82 8.50 -4.82
N GLY A 50 14.29 9.24 -5.79
CA GLY A 50 15.04 10.33 -6.44
C GLY A 50 15.49 11.46 -5.50
N LYS A 51 14.94 11.53 -4.28
CA LYS A 51 15.31 12.54 -3.27
C LYS A 51 16.33 12.04 -2.25
N CYS A 52 16.15 10.83 -1.72
CA CYS A 52 16.98 10.32 -0.61
C CYS A 52 17.85 9.11 -0.95
N GLY A 53 17.83 8.62 -2.20
CA GLY A 53 18.63 7.48 -2.67
C GLY A 53 18.29 6.14 -2.03
N ARG A 54 17.34 6.10 -1.08
CA ARG A 54 16.94 4.86 -0.41
C ARG A 54 16.06 4.02 -1.32
N ILE A 55 16.19 2.69 -1.22
CA ILE A 55 15.36 1.72 -1.94
C ILE A 55 13.90 1.88 -1.48
N VAL A 56 12.98 2.07 -2.45
CA VAL A 56 11.54 2.25 -2.21
C VAL A 56 10.76 0.99 -2.54
N ALA A 57 11.22 0.21 -3.52
CA ALA A 57 10.55 -1.00 -3.95
C ALA A 57 11.58 -2.01 -4.47
N GLU A 58 11.55 -3.22 -3.93
CA GLU A 58 12.32 -4.35 -4.41
C GLU A 58 11.45 -5.30 -5.25
N PRO A 59 12.00 -5.96 -6.30
CA PRO A 59 11.25 -6.85 -7.19
C PRO A 59 10.65 -8.09 -6.51
N ARG A 60 11.12 -8.44 -5.30
CA ARG A 60 10.71 -9.65 -4.57
C ARG A 60 9.44 -9.46 -3.74
N GLU A 61 9.03 -8.22 -3.48
CA GLU A 61 7.84 -7.92 -2.67
C GLU A 61 6.62 -7.65 -3.55
N LEU A 62 5.54 -8.40 -3.35
CA LEU A 62 4.26 -8.13 -4.00
C LEU A 62 3.53 -7.03 -3.22
N ILE A 63 3.27 -5.90 -3.87
CA ILE A 63 2.60 -4.77 -3.23
C ILE A 63 1.08 -4.95 -3.37
N ARG A 64 0.39 -5.15 -2.23
CA ARG A 64 -1.07 -5.12 -2.14
C ARG A 64 -1.51 -3.74 -1.67
N ILE A 65 -2.27 -3.02 -2.49
CA ILE A 65 -2.87 -1.75 -2.08
C ILE A 65 -4.11 -2.06 -1.23
N THR A 66 -3.99 -1.94 0.09
CA THR A 66 -5.13 -1.98 1.00
C THR A 66 -5.67 -0.57 1.21
N LYS A 67 -6.98 -0.36 1.06
CA LYS A 67 -7.60 0.88 1.57
C LYS A 67 -7.50 0.81 3.10
N LYS A 68 -6.78 1.76 3.72
CA LYS A 68 -6.88 1.93 5.18
C LYS A 68 -8.32 2.36 5.51
N PRO A 69 -8.99 1.74 6.49
CA PRO A 69 -10.26 2.26 6.99
C PRO A 69 -10.03 3.68 7.51
N ARG A 70 -10.96 4.60 7.20
CA ARG A 70 -10.95 5.94 7.81
C ARG A 70 -11.20 5.74 9.30
N LEU A 71 -10.22 6.05 10.14
CA LEU A 71 -10.46 6.25 11.56
C LEU A 71 -11.32 7.52 11.68
N THR A 72 -12.64 7.36 11.77
CA THR A 72 -13.54 8.42 12.22
C THR A 72 -13.21 8.67 13.69
N LYS A 73 -12.58 9.80 13.99
CA LYS A 73 -12.43 10.29 15.36
C LYS A 73 -13.82 10.64 15.87
N THR A 74 -14.43 9.76 16.65
CA THR A 74 -15.68 10.05 17.34
C THR A 74 -15.42 10.02 18.85
N THR A 75 -15.70 11.18 19.44
CA THR A 75 -15.95 11.49 20.87
C THR A 75 -14.79 11.50 21.87
N ARG A 76 -14.62 12.71 22.42
CA ARG A 76 -13.96 13.07 23.66
C ARG A 76 -14.45 12.16 24.80
N GLU A 77 -13.53 11.52 25.51
CA GLU A 77 -13.74 11.19 26.93
C GLU A 77 -13.02 12.25 27.76
N PHE A 78 -13.84 13.16 28.27
CA PHE A 78 -13.50 14.00 29.41
C PHE A 78 -13.50 13.08 30.63
N SER A 79 -12.34 12.86 31.24
CA SER A 79 -12.28 12.49 32.66
C SER A 79 -11.30 13.42 33.34
N MET A 80 -11.83 14.54 33.83
CA MET A 80 -11.21 15.32 34.88
C MET A 80 -11.20 14.46 36.16
N SER A 81 -10.01 14.17 36.67
CA SER A 81 -9.82 13.90 38.10
C SER A 81 -8.54 14.61 38.54
N CYS A 82 -8.69 15.88 38.92
CA CYS A 82 -7.68 16.61 39.65
C CYS A 82 -7.84 16.21 41.13
N ASN A 83 -6.86 15.50 41.70
CA ASN A 83 -6.82 15.23 43.14
C ASN A 83 -6.28 16.47 43.85
N ARG A 84 -6.98 16.83 44.92
CA ARG A 84 -6.75 17.98 45.78
C ARG A 84 -5.59 17.76 46.73
#